data_AF-A0AAV5TUB9-F1
#
_entry.id   AF-A0AAV5TUB9-F1
#
_cell.length_a   1.000
_cell.length_b   1.000
_cell.length_c   1.000
_cell.angle_alpha   90.00
_cell.angle_beta   90.00
_cell.angle_gamma   90.00
#
_symmetry.space_group_name_H-M   'P 1'
#
loop_
_entity.id
_entity.type
_entity.pdbx_description
1 polymer ?
#
loop_
_entity_poly.entity_id
_entity_poly.type
_entity_poly.pdbx_seq_one_letter_code
_entity_poly.pdbx_strand_id
1 'polypeptide(L)'
;DDLDQQTTPACILCEVYPTIVQGYMAHLRIYHRNATFIQNDRYILCGCGRRVTSARFDPDHSKNCDGRQFSIHWLENQVICEVEGCYTYPKSVLGYMMHMKRRHDTSLEATGIYLKCPCGLKVTSRNNKHHLKYNCDGHKFKVCKIKSG
;
A
#
# COMPACT_ATOMS: atom_id res chain seq x y z
N ASP A 1 22.69 -32.12 -12.21
CA ASP A 1 21.29 -31.64 -12.19
C ASP A 1 21.04 -30.78 -10.96
N ASP A 2 21.28 -29.48 -11.08
CA ASP A 2 20.87 -28.44 -10.13
C ASP A 2 19.74 -27.63 -10.79
N LEU A 3 18.58 -28.27 -10.95
CA LEU A 3 17.33 -27.60 -11.33
C LEU A 3 16.67 -27.07 -10.05
N ASP A 4 17.33 -26.14 -9.38
CA ASP A 4 16.81 -25.40 -8.24
C ASP A 4 17.50 -24.03 -8.31
N GLN A 5 16.83 -22.91 -8.53
CA GLN A 5 15.74 -22.41 -7.72
C GLN A 5 14.92 -21.44 -8.56
N GLN A 6 13.65 -21.71 -8.76
CA GLN A 6 12.72 -20.68 -9.20
C GLN A 6 12.52 -19.70 -8.03
N THR A 7 13.35 -18.64 -7.97
CA THR A 7 13.42 -17.72 -6.82
C THR A 7 12.30 -16.70 -6.75
N THR A 8 11.33 -16.79 -7.66
CA THR A 8 10.33 -15.76 -7.88
C THR A 8 8.93 -16.33 -7.73
N PRO A 9 8.05 -15.69 -6.96
CA PRO A 9 6.70 -16.17 -6.74
C PRO A 9 5.86 -16.12 -8.02
N ALA A 10 4.87 -17.01 -8.12
CA ALA A 10 3.86 -16.97 -9.15
C ALA A 10 3.10 -15.64 -9.16
N CYS A 11 2.52 -15.30 -10.30
CA CYS A 11 1.64 -14.16 -10.43
C CYS A 11 0.45 -14.27 -9.47
N ILE A 12 0.03 -13.17 -8.84
CA ILE A 12 -1.12 -13.18 -7.92
C ILE A 12 -2.46 -13.40 -8.62
N LEU A 13 -2.48 -13.29 -9.95
CA LEU A 13 -3.68 -13.40 -10.78
C LEU A 13 -3.61 -14.57 -11.79
N CYS A 14 -2.47 -15.24 -11.92
CA CYS A 14 -2.29 -16.40 -12.80
C CYS A 14 -1.03 -17.20 -12.44
N GLU A 15 -0.75 -18.30 -13.15
CA GLU A 15 0.36 -19.21 -12.84
C GLU A 15 1.67 -18.88 -13.57
N VAL A 16 1.82 -17.67 -14.10
CA VAL A 16 3.10 -17.23 -14.70
C VAL A 16 4.11 -16.91 -13.59
N TYR A 17 5.39 -17.22 -13.80
CA TYR A 17 6.49 -16.97 -12.86
C TYR A 17 7.48 -15.95 -13.44
N PRO A 18 7.25 -14.64 -13.26
CA PRO A 18 8.16 -13.62 -13.77
C PRO A 18 9.49 -13.65 -13.00
N THR A 19 10.60 -13.69 -13.73
CA THR A 19 11.94 -13.91 -13.15
C THR A 19 12.56 -12.69 -12.46
N ILE A 20 11.99 -11.50 -12.64
CA ILE A 20 12.43 -10.25 -12.00
C ILE A 20 11.24 -9.34 -11.69
N VAL A 21 11.41 -8.45 -10.71
CA VAL A 21 10.38 -7.48 -10.28
C VAL A 21 9.81 -6.68 -11.46
N GLN A 22 10.67 -6.19 -12.35
CA GLN A 22 10.25 -5.41 -13.52
C GLN A 22 9.42 -6.25 -14.50
N GLY A 23 9.84 -7.49 -14.74
CA GLY A 23 9.10 -8.45 -15.57
C GLY A 23 7.74 -8.77 -14.98
N TYR A 24 7.66 -8.88 -13.65
CA TYR A 24 6.40 -9.06 -12.94
C TYR A 24 5.47 -7.86 -13.15
N MET A 25 5.97 -6.64 -12.98
CA MET A 25 5.16 -5.42 -13.18
C MET A 25 4.69 -5.27 -14.63
N ALA A 26 5.56 -5.58 -15.60
CA ALA A 26 5.19 -5.60 -17.01
C ALA A 26 4.11 -6.65 -17.30
N HIS A 27 4.22 -7.83 -16.70
CA HIS A 27 3.22 -8.89 -16.83
C HIS A 27 1.84 -8.44 -16.30
N LEU A 28 1.77 -7.88 -15.09
CA LEU A 28 0.52 -7.32 -14.55
C LEU A 28 -0.08 -6.24 -15.45
N ARG A 29 0.78 -5.38 -16.03
CA ARG A 29 0.35 -4.30 -16.92
C ARG A 29 -0.29 -4.84 -18.20
N ILE A 30 0.39 -5.76 -18.87
CA ILE A 30 0.02 -6.26 -20.20
C ILE A 30 -1.16 -7.23 -20.11
N TYR A 31 -1.13 -8.17 -19.16
CA TYR A 31 -2.07 -9.29 -19.13
C TYR A 31 -3.23 -9.09 -18.16
N HIS A 32 -3.10 -8.19 -17.18
CA HIS A 32 -4.08 -8.03 -16.09
C HIS A 32 -4.67 -6.62 -16.01
N ARG A 33 -4.87 -5.95 -17.15
CA ARG A 33 -5.52 -4.62 -17.26
C ARG A 33 -4.93 -3.55 -16.31
N ASN A 34 -3.61 -3.50 -16.17
CA ASN A 34 -2.92 -2.63 -15.20
C ASN A 34 -3.24 -2.94 -13.74
N ALA A 35 -3.54 -4.19 -13.40
CA ALA A 35 -3.66 -4.62 -12.02
C ALA A 35 -2.40 -4.20 -11.23
N THR A 36 -2.62 -3.63 -10.06
CA THR A 36 -1.56 -3.29 -9.13
C THR A 36 -1.58 -4.26 -7.96
N PHE A 37 -0.41 -4.51 -7.35
CA PHE A 37 -0.33 -5.28 -6.12
C PHE A 37 -1.25 -4.74 -5.03
N ILE A 38 -1.32 -3.42 -4.99
CA ILE A 38 -2.21 -2.58 -4.21
C ILE A 38 -3.69 -3.00 -4.29
N GLN A 39 -4.23 -3.21 -5.50
CA GLN A 39 -5.63 -3.59 -5.69
C GLN A 39 -5.93 -5.00 -5.14
N ASN A 40 -4.89 -5.75 -4.80
CA ASN A 40 -4.98 -7.10 -4.26
C ASN A 40 -4.43 -7.16 -2.83
N ASP A 41 -4.37 -6.02 -2.12
CA ASP A 41 -3.83 -5.92 -0.76
C ASP A 41 -2.44 -6.55 -0.61
N ARG A 42 -1.58 -6.38 -1.61
CA ARG A 42 -0.23 -6.96 -1.64
C ARG A 42 0.82 -5.91 -2.01
N TYR A 43 2.09 -6.26 -1.81
CA TYR A 43 3.26 -5.54 -2.31
C TYR A 43 4.40 -6.52 -2.59
N ILE A 44 5.33 -6.14 -3.46
CA ILE A 44 6.58 -6.88 -3.63
C ILE A 44 7.62 -6.34 -2.64
N LEU A 45 8.27 -7.22 -1.91
CA LEU A 45 9.50 -6.92 -1.16
C LEU A 45 10.69 -7.42 -1.98
N CYS A 46 11.55 -6.50 -2.42
CA CYS A 46 12.83 -6.85 -3.01
C CYS A 46 13.74 -7.47 -1.95
N GLY A 47 14.62 -8.40 -2.31
CA GLY A 47 15.59 -9.02 -1.41
C GLY A 47 16.48 -8.02 -0.66
N CYS A 48 16.67 -6.81 -1.19
CA CYS A 48 17.37 -5.72 -0.49
C CYS A 48 16.52 -5.00 0.59
N GLY A 49 15.31 -5.47 0.87
CA GLY A 49 14.37 -4.90 1.85
C GLY A 49 13.52 -3.73 1.33
N ARG A 50 13.66 -3.34 0.05
CA ARG A 50 12.87 -2.23 -0.52
C ARG A 50 11.48 -2.72 -0.96
N ARG A 51 10.45 -1.94 -0.63
CA ARG A 51 9.04 -2.24 -0.98
C ARG A 51 8.66 -1.62 -2.31
N VAL A 52 7.98 -2.40 -3.14
CA VAL A 52 7.50 -2.02 -4.47
C VAL A 52 5.99 -2.22 -4.51
N THR A 53 5.24 -1.13 -4.65
CA THR A 53 3.78 -1.13 -4.59
C THR A 53 3.11 -0.82 -5.93
N SER A 54 3.84 -0.26 -6.91
CA SER A 54 3.27 0.07 -8.23
C SER A 54 4.26 -0.18 -9.36
N ALA A 55 3.75 -0.32 -10.58
CA ALA A 55 4.57 -0.46 -11.79
C ALA A 55 5.30 0.83 -12.19
N ARG A 56 4.93 1.99 -11.62
CA ARG A 56 5.66 3.26 -11.80
C ARG A 56 6.90 3.36 -10.93
N PHE A 57 7.25 2.29 -10.22
CA PHE A 57 8.33 2.29 -9.27
C PHE A 57 9.69 2.40 -9.96
N ASP A 58 10.48 3.32 -9.42
CA ASP A 58 11.93 3.50 -9.53
C ASP A 58 12.63 2.52 -10.49
N PRO A 59 12.59 2.79 -11.81
CA PRO A 59 13.27 1.97 -12.80
C PRO A 59 14.79 1.90 -12.55
N ASP A 60 15.34 2.85 -11.80
CA ASP A 60 16.74 2.84 -11.41
C ASP A 60 16.99 1.80 -10.30
N HIS A 61 16.03 1.57 -9.41
CA HIS A 61 16.13 0.49 -8.44
C HIS A 61 16.13 -0.90 -9.11
N SER A 62 15.23 -1.17 -10.06
CA SER A 62 15.20 -2.49 -10.70
C SER A 62 16.43 -2.76 -11.56
N LYS A 63 17.04 -1.72 -12.13
CA LYS A 63 18.27 -1.85 -12.95
C LYS A 63 19.53 -2.05 -12.10
N ASN A 64 19.59 -1.43 -10.92
CA ASN A 64 20.80 -1.37 -10.10
C ASN A 64 20.75 -2.24 -8.84
N CYS A 65 19.62 -2.91 -8.57
CA CYS A 65 19.51 -3.81 -7.43
C CYS A 65 19.88 -5.23 -7.85
N ASP A 66 20.96 -5.74 -7.26
CA ASP A 66 21.36 -7.16 -7.34
C ASP A 66 20.36 -8.11 -6.66
N GLY A 67 19.27 -7.58 -6.09
CA GLY A 67 18.17 -8.35 -5.54
C GLY A 67 17.45 -9.15 -6.62
N ARG A 68 18.03 -10.30 -6.99
CA ARG A 68 17.45 -11.31 -7.91
C ARG A 68 16.30 -12.10 -7.28
N GLN A 69 15.98 -11.79 -6.02
CA GLN A 69 14.93 -12.43 -5.26
C GLN A 69 13.94 -11.38 -4.81
N PHE A 70 12.67 -11.72 -4.87
CA PHE A 70 11.61 -10.90 -4.34
C PHE A 70 10.49 -11.79 -3.82
N SER A 71 9.79 -11.31 -2.81
CA SER A 71 8.64 -11.99 -2.21
C SER A 71 7.41 -11.11 -2.30
N ILE A 72 6.24 -11.75 -2.37
CA ILE A 72 4.96 -11.06 -2.32
C ILE A 72 4.47 -11.09 -0.88
N HIS A 73 4.20 -9.92 -0.34
CA HIS A 73 3.70 -9.76 1.01
C HIS A 73 2.32 -9.11 0.97
N TRP A 74 1.50 -9.46 1.95
CA TRP A 74 0.24 -8.78 2.20
C TRP A 74 0.49 -7.36 2.72
N LEU A 75 -0.28 -6.39 2.24
CA LEU A 75 -0.45 -5.07 2.84
C LEU A 75 -1.22 -5.19 4.15
N GLU A 76 -0.78 -6.07 5.05
CA GLU A 76 -1.34 -6.13 6.37
C GLU A 76 -1.08 -4.78 7.03
N ASN A 77 -2.16 -4.16 7.53
CA ASN A 77 -2.09 -3.03 8.44
C ASN A 77 -1.70 -1.68 7.79
N GLN A 78 -1.89 -1.50 6.48
CA GLN A 78 -1.82 -0.18 5.85
C GLN A 78 -3.20 0.35 5.51
N VAL A 79 -3.38 1.66 5.71
CA VAL A 79 -4.64 2.32 5.38
C VAL A 79 -4.56 2.83 3.96
N ILE A 80 -5.42 2.30 3.12
CA ILE A 80 -5.54 2.71 1.72
C ILE A 80 -6.45 3.94 1.65
N CYS A 81 -6.05 4.93 0.87
CA CYS A 81 -6.97 6.02 0.54
C CYS A 81 -8.13 5.46 -0.29
N GLU A 82 -9.37 5.62 0.19
CA GLU A 82 -10.57 5.13 -0.50
C GLU A 82 -11.05 6.03 -1.65
N VAL A 83 -10.36 7.15 -1.91
CA VAL A 83 -10.68 8.02 -3.05
C VAL A 83 -10.35 7.29 -4.35
N GLU A 84 -11.32 7.22 -5.27
CA GLU A 84 -11.17 6.52 -6.55
C GLU A 84 -9.92 6.99 -7.31
N GLY A 85 -9.12 6.03 -7.79
CA GLY A 85 -7.87 6.31 -8.49
C GLY A 85 -6.72 6.78 -7.58
N CYS A 86 -6.92 6.84 -6.26
CA CYS A 86 -5.84 7.10 -5.30
C CYS A 86 -5.26 5.81 -4.72
N TYR A 87 -3.95 5.67 -4.84
CA TYR A 87 -3.23 4.46 -4.42
C TYR A 87 -2.13 4.78 -3.40
N THR A 88 -2.38 5.75 -2.50
CA THR A 88 -1.41 6.14 -1.47
C THR A 88 -1.67 5.39 -0.16
N TYR A 89 -0.59 5.08 0.57
CA TYR A 89 -0.60 4.36 1.85
C TYR A 89 0.00 5.18 2.98
N PRO A 90 -0.79 6.05 3.59
CA PRO A 90 -0.32 6.75 4.77
C PRO A 90 -0.07 5.77 5.91
N LYS A 91 1.13 5.84 6.50
CA LYS A 91 1.56 4.97 7.61
C LYS A 91 1.03 5.42 8.97
N SER A 92 0.43 6.60 9.05
CA SER A 92 -0.09 7.20 10.28
C SER A 92 -1.38 7.96 10.01
N VAL A 93 -2.17 8.15 11.07
CA VAL A 93 -3.40 8.97 11.05
C VAL A 93 -3.10 10.38 10.51
N LEU A 94 -2.00 10.99 10.98
CA LEU A 94 -1.56 12.30 10.51
C LEU A 94 -1.20 12.27 9.03
N GLY A 95 -0.44 11.26 8.60
CA GLY A 95 -0.09 11.05 7.20
C GLY A 95 -1.35 10.95 6.34
N TYR A 96 -2.38 10.26 6.82
CA TYR A 96 -3.63 10.07 6.07
C TYR A 96 -4.39 11.38 5.94
N MET A 97 -4.55 12.14 7.02
CA MET A 97 -5.18 13.46 6.96
C MET A 97 -4.41 14.44 6.06
N MET A 98 -3.07 14.44 6.15
CA MET A 98 -2.23 15.27 5.29
C MET A 98 -2.34 14.87 3.83
N HIS A 99 -2.40 13.58 3.55
CA HIS A 99 -2.63 13.06 2.21
C HIS A 99 -3.97 13.53 1.65
N MET A 100 -5.07 13.36 2.39
CA MET A 100 -6.41 13.81 1.98
C MET A 100 -6.41 15.30 1.66
N LYS A 101 -5.82 16.12 2.53
CA LYS A 101 -5.78 17.57 2.30
C LYS A 101 -4.89 17.98 1.12
N ARG A 102 -3.70 17.37 0.97
CA ARG A 102 -2.75 17.78 -0.08
C ARG A 102 -3.10 17.22 -1.45
N ARG A 103 -3.64 16.00 -1.52
CA ARG A 103 -3.86 15.29 -2.78
C ARG A 103 -5.27 15.48 -3.31
N HIS A 104 -6.26 15.56 -2.43
CA HIS A 104 -7.68 15.56 -2.78
C HIS A 104 -8.40 16.83 -2.33
N ASP A 105 -7.67 17.79 -1.77
CA ASP A 105 -8.19 19.03 -1.18
C ASP A 105 -9.41 18.85 -0.27
N THR A 106 -9.48 17.72 0.43
CA THR A 106 -10.65 17.33 1.22
C THR A 106 -10.28 16.97 2.66
N SER A 107 -11.30 16.76 3.49
CA SER A 107 -11.18 16.28 4.87
C SER A 107 -11.87 14.92 5.05
N LEU A 108 -11.64 14.27 6.20
CA LEU A 108 -12.32 13.01 6.51
C LEU A 108 -13.83 13.22 6.65
N GLU A 109 -14.24 14.28 7.36
CA GLU A 109 -15.65 14.63 7.54
C GLU A 109 -16.34 14.93 6.22
N ALA A 110 -15.69 15.70 5.33
CA ALA A 110 -16.24 16.03 4.02
C ALA A 110 -16.41 14.79 3.11
N THR A 111 -15.65 13.74 3.35
CA THR A 111 -15.76 12.46 2.63
C THR A 111 -16.66 11.44 3.36
N GLY A 112 -17.28 11.84 4.48
CA GLY A 112 -18.12 10.95 5.27
C GLY A 112 -17.35 9.79 5.88
N ILE A 113 -16.06 9.97 6.18
CA ILE A 113 -15.20 8.94 6.79
C ILE A 113 -14.60 9.41 8.12
N TYR A 114 -14.17 8.45 8.93
CA TYR A 114 -13.34 8.67 10.11
C TYR A 114 -12.29 7.57 10.23
N LEU A 115 -11.19 7.85 10.92
CA LEU A 115 -10.16 6.87 11.22
C LEU A 115 -10.39 6.29 12.61
N LYS A 116 -10.56 4.98 12.73
CA LYS A 116 -10.74 4.27 14.00
C LYS A 116 -9.41 3.72 14.49
N CYS A 117 -8.98 4.17 15.66
CA CYS A 117 -7.82 3.63 16.36
C CYS A 117 -8.18 2.30 17.05
N PRO A 118 -7.23 1.36 17.26
CA PRO A 118 -7.47 0.15 18.06
C PRO A 118 -7.93 0.42 19.48
N CYS A 119 -7.57 1.57 20.06
CA CYS A 119 -8.09 1.99 21.38
C CYS A 119 -9.57 2.40 21.37
N GLY A 120 -10.25 2.35 20.23
CA GLY A 120 -11.66 2.70 20.06
C GLY A 120 -11.90 4.16 19.66
N LEU A 121 -10.89 5.02 19.71
CA LEU A 121 -11.05 6.43 19.34
C LEU A 121 -11.37 6.60 17.85
N LYS A 122 -12.26 7.54 17.56
CA LYS A 122 -12.60 7.98 16.20
C LYS A 122 -11.94 9.34 15.93
N VAL A 123 -11.18 9.43 14.84
CA VAL A 123 -10.52 10.65 14.39
C VAL A 123 -11.20 11.14 13.12
N THR A 124 -11.85 12.30 13.20
CA THR A 124 -12.50 12.97 12.07
C THR A 124 -11.75 14.22 11.61
N SER A 125 -10.95 14.82 12.49
CA SER A 125 -10.17 16.03 12.19
C SER A 125 -8.83 16.09 12.94
N ARG A 126 -7.98 17.04 12.54
CA ARG A 126 -6.67 17.35 13.15
C ARG A 126 -6.77 17.84 14.60
N ASN A 127 -7.96 18.25 15.05
CA ASN A 127 -8.14 18.78 16.40
C ASN A 127 -8.09 17.70 17.50
N ASN A 128 -7.96 16.43 17.12
CA ASN A 128 -7.68 15.31 18.03
C ASN A 128 -6.20 15.30 18.49
N LYS A 129 -5.79 16.40 19.15
CA LYS A 129 -4.40 16.67 19.59
C LYS A 129 -3.83 15.57 20.49
N HIS A 130 -4.69 14.86 21.23
CA HIS A 130 -4.28 13.81 22.17
C HIS A 130 -3.57 12.61 21.49
N HIS A 131 -3.88 12.32 20.22
CA HIS A 131 -3.33 11.14 19.52
C HIS A 131 -2.30 11.47 18.44
N LEU A 132 -2.13 12.75 18.11
CA LEU A 132 -1.10 13.21 17.17
C LEU A 132 0.28 13.35 17.81
N LYS A 133 0.37 13.33 19.15
CA LYS A 133 1.59 13.70 19.85
C LYS A 133 2.25 12.55 20.63
N TYR A 134 1.52 11.66 21.32
CA TYR A 134 2.21 10.73 22.26
C TYR A 134 1.66 9.32 22.53
N ASN A 135 0.53 8.82 22.01
CA ASN A 135 0.03 7.51 22.49
C ASN A 135 -0.61 6.54 21.48
N CYS A 136 -0.62 6.86 20.19
CA CYS A 136 -1.04 5.92 19.13
C CYS A 136 -0.17 6.03 17.87
N ASP A 137 1.00 6.65 17.98
CA ASP A 137 1.96 6.67 16.87
C ASP A 137 2.48 5.26 16.66
N GLY A 138 2.07 4.64 15.54
CA GLY A 138 2.32 3.24 15.22
C GLY A 138 1.12 2.30 15.41
N HIS A 139 0.02 2.77 16.01
CA HIS A 139 -1.20 1.95 16.10
C HIS A 139 -1.94 1.89 14.75
N LYS A 140 -2.37 0.68 14.40
CA LYS A 140 -3.04 0.33 13.15
C LYS A 140 -4.45 0.93 13.10
N PHE A 141 -4.64 2.04 12.40
CA PHE A 141 -5.96 2.66 12.27
C PHE A 141 -6.75 2.03 11.12
N LYS A 142 -8.08 2.08 11.17
CA LYS A 142 -8.99 1.62 10.10
C LYS A 142 -9.77 2.80 9.55
N VAL A 143 -9.98 2.89 8.23
CA VAL A 143 -10.96 3.82 7.66
C VAL A 143 -12.36 3.26 7.89
N CYS A 144 -13.29 4.12 8.30
CA CYS A 144 -14.67 3.76 8.57
C CYS A 144 -15.59 4.84 8.01
N LYS A 145 -16.75 4.44 7.47
CA LYS A 145 -17.77 5.39 6.99
C LYS A 145 -18.63 5.88 8.15
N ILE A 146 -18.96 7.17 8.12
CA ILE A 146 -19.96 7.79 9.00
C ILE A 146 -21.33 7.31 8.48
N LYS A 147 -22.11 6.64 9.33
CA LYS A 147 -23.50 6.30 9.00
C LYS A 147 -24.33 7.57 9.14
N SER A 148 -24.88 8.08 8.03
CA SER A 148 -25.95 9.08 8.09
C SER A 148 -27.18 8.39 8.66
N GLY A 149 -27.63 8.87 9.83
CA GLY A 149 -28.88 8.44 10.45
C GLY A 149 -30.09 9.07 9.79
#